data_AF-T0RX47-F1
#
_entry.id   AF-T0RX47-F1
#
_cell.length_a   1.000
_cell.length_b   1.000
_cell.length_c   1.000
_cell.angle_alpha   90.00
_cell.angle_beta   90.00
_cell.angle_gamma   90.00
#
_symmetry.space_group_name_H-M   'P 1'
#
loop_
_entity.id
_entity.type
_entity.pdbx_description
1 polymer ?
#
loop_
_entity_poly.entity_id
_entity_poly.type
_entity_poly.pdbx_seq_one_letter_code
_entity_poly.pdbx_strand_id
1 'polypeptide(L)'
;MADEPTVALTARAESPSSKDRVVRRSGFQAPYSRDQYVSCAGHLISATALYACLVLMVAVPSDATPTIDYAAYETYLVIALGVHLAVTALLLYAWYSCESCDPGDTETDKATPWLGIVLSGPRWEKTKYCAVCRKTIPGMDHHCTWLNTCVGKKNYPQFFTIAICGVVQFLLQCLVTIALLADWIHWQAYYGLSATLSLALQIGLGACAVVSVPCLIMYFTLLVFHLYLAWLGYGTYDYYLKQRDAQRAKRRLQHSATVELTHKTTVAPV
;
A
#
# COMPACT_ATOMS: atom_id res chain seq x y z
N MET A 1 -49.01 32.72 23.03
CA MET A 1 -48.96 31.75 21.92
C MET A 1 -47.61 31.91 21.27
N ALA A 2 -46.64 31.10 21.69
CA ALA A 2 -45.31 31.06 21.09
C ALA A 2 -45.12 29.62 20.61
N ASP A 3 -44.89 29.47 19.30
CA ASP A 3 -44.71 28.18 18.63
C ASP A 3 -43.38 27.53 19.04
N GLU A 4 -43.44 26.26 19.42
CA GLU A 4 -42.28 25.38 19.55
C GLU A 4 -41.81 24.92 18.15
N PRO A 5 -40.49 24.87 17.88
CA PRO A 5 -39.98 24.32 16.63
C PRO A 5 -39.87 22.79 16.75
N THR A 6 -40.65 22.09 15.92
CA THR A 6 -40.60 20.63 15.77
C THR A 6 -39.24 20.20 15.19
N VAL A 7 -38.39 19.60 16.01
CA VAL A 7 -37.14 18.97 15.55
C VAL A 7 -37.49 17.72 14.75
N ALA A 8 -37.35 17.80 13.43
CA ALA A 8 -37.47 16.65 12.54
C ALA A 8 -36.30 15.69 12.81
N LEU A 9 -36.58 14.59 13.51
CA LEU A 9 -35.72 13.42 13.62
C LEU A 9 -35.50 12.84 12.21
N THR A 10 -34.36 13.14 11.60
CA THR A 10 -33.91 12.45 10.39
C THR A 10 -33.77 10.97 10.71
N ALA A 11 -34.62 10.14 10.08
CA ALA A 11 -34.55 8.70 10.17
C ALA A 11 -33.13 8.22 9.80
N ARG A 12 -32.42 7.69 10.80
CA ARG A 12 -31.13 7.04 10.60
C ARG A 12 -31.41 5.80 9.75
N ALA A 13 -30.94 5.78 8.50
CA ALA A 13 -31.09 4.62 7.62
C ALA A 13 -30.70 3.35 8.37
N GLU A 14 -31.63 2.42 8.51
CA GLU A 14 -31.40 1.15 9.19
C GLU A 14 -30.25 0.43 8.50
N SER A 15 -29.20 0.11 9.27
CA SER A 15 -28.10 -0.68 8.73
C SER A 15 -28.63 -2.07 8.35
N PRO A 16 -28.33 -2.60 7.16
CA PRO A 16 -28.87 -3.88 6.70
C PRO A 16 -28.57 -5.01 7.70
N SER A 17 -29.53 -5.93 7.85
CA SER A 17 -29.42 -7.06 8.77
C SER A 17 -28.17 -7.88 8.47
N SER A 18 -27.61 -8.57 9.47
CA SER A 18 -26.40 -9.39 9.27
C SER A 18 -26.55 -10.48 8.19
N LYS A 19 -27.80 -10.85 7.88
CA LYS A 19 -28.16 -11.87 6.88
C LYS A 19 -28.09 -11.35 5.44
N ASP A 20 -28.22 -10.05 5.21
CA ASP A 20 -28.34 -9.47 3.86
C ASP A 20 -27.02 -9.00 3.26
N ARG A 21 -25.96 -8.93 4.07
CA ARG A 21 -24.65 -8.52 3.54
C ARG A 21 -24.10 -9.67 2.65
N VAL A 22 -23.44 -9.35 1.53
CA VAL A 22 -22.85 -10.31 0.56
C VAL A 22 -21.44 -10.78 0.93
N VAL A 23 -21.15 -12.09 0.86
CA VAL A 23 -19.80 -12.64 1.09
C VAL A 23 -18.83 -12.09 0.06
N ARG A 24 -17.73 -11.49 0.52
CA ARG A 24 -16.74 -10.89 -0.36
C ARG A 24 -15.84 -11.96 -0.94
N ARG A 25 -15.88 -12.15 -2.26
CA ARG A 25 -15.01 -13.02 -3.05
C ARG A 25 -13.72 -12.34 -3.47
N SER A 26 -13.78 -11.12 -4.00
CA SER A 26 -12.62 -10.40 -4.54
C SER A 26 -12.52 -8.94 -4.04
N GLY A 27 -11.38 -8.30 -4.30
CA GLY A 27 -11.12 -6.88 -4.04
C GLY A 27 -11.94 -5.92 -4.89
N PHE A 28 -12.43 -6.39 -6.04
CA PHE A 28 -13.22 -5.59 -6.98
C PHE A 28 -14.71 -5.48 -6.64
N GLN A 29 -15.17 -6.11 -5.55
CA GLN A 29 -16.57 -6.04 -5.14
C GLN A 29 -16.86 -4.80 -4.29
N ALA A 30 -17.97 -4.13 -4.59
CA ALA A 30 -18.47 -3.04 -3.75
C ALA A 30 -18.92 -3.55 -2.36
N PRO A 31 -18.83 -2.73 -1.30
CA PRO A 31 -18.26 -1.39 -1.29
C PRO A 31 -16.72 -1.42 -1.36
N TYR A 32 -16.15 -0.41 -2.01
CA TYR A 32 -14.69 -0.19 -2.03
C TYR A 32 -14.25 0.54 -0.77
N SER A 33 -13.05 0.25 -0.29
CA SER A 33 -12.49 0.95 0.86
C SER A 33 -11.99 2.34 0.43
N ARG A 34 -11.99 3.32 1.34
CA ARG A 34 -11.33 4.61 1.09
C ARG A 34 -9.86 4.42 0.71
N ASP A 35 -9.19 3.49 1.39
CA ASP A 35 -7.77 3.22 1.21
C ASP A 35 -7.47 2.73 -0.22
N GLN A 36 -8.34 1.89 -0.81
CA GLN A 36 -8.18 1.40 -2.18
C GLN A 36 -8.31 2.53 -3.22
N TYR A 37 -9.22 3.48 -3.00
CA TYR A 37 -9.29 4.67 -3.86
C TYR A 37 -8.04 5.53 -3.73
N VAL A 38 -7.55 5.74 -2.50
CA VAL A 38 -6.36 6.54 -2.24
C VAL A 38 -5.13 5.91 -2.86
N SER A 39 -4.94 4.58 -2.74
CA SER A 39 -3.79 3.90 -3.35
C SER A 39 -3.86 3.98 -4.87
N CYS A 40 -5.02 3.71 -5.49
CA CYS A 40 -5.18 3.77 -6.95
C CYS A 40 -4.92 5.19 -7.49
N ALA A 41 -5.54 6.21 -6.88
CA ALA A 41 -5.35 7.60 -7.28
C ALA A 41 -3.89 8.06 -7.09
N GLY A 42 -3.26 7.71 -5.97
CA GLY A 42 -1.87 8.06 -5.69
C GLY A 42 -0.90 7.50 -6.72
N HIS A 43 -1.04 6.21 -7.07
CA HIS A 43 -0.19 5.59 -8.11
C HIS A 43 -0.42 6.22 -9.48
N LEU A 44 -1.67 6.52 -9.84
CA LEU A 44 -2.00 7.14 -11.12
C LEU A 44 -1.39 8.54 -11.23
N ILE A 45 -1.58 9.38 -10.21
CA ILE A 45 -1.03 10.75 -10.18
C ILE A 45 0.50 10.71 -10.27
N SER A 46 1.15 9.86 -9.46
CA SER A 46 2.62 9.75 -9.42
C SER A 46 3.19 9.27 -10.76
N ALA A 47 2.56 8.27 -11.38
CA ALA A 47 3.00 7.74 -12.67
C ALA A 47 2.78 8.74 -13.79
N THR A 48 1.61 9.37 -13.87
CA THR A 48 1.31 10.38 -14.90
C THR A 48 2.24 11.58 -14.79
N ALA A 49 2.52 12.09 -13.58
CA ALA A 49 3.43 13.20 -13.39
C ALA A 49 4.85 12.88 -13.88
N LEU A 50 5.40 11.71 -13.52
CA LEU A 50 6.73 11.28 -13.95
C LEU A 50 6.81 11.11 -15.46
N TYR A 51 5.90 10.33 -16.06
CA TYR A 51 5.95 10.04 -17.49
C TYR A 51 5.68 11.29 -18.34
N ALA A 52 4.80 12.19 -17.91
CA ALA A 52 4.59 13.46 -18.60
C ALA A 52 5.89 14.29 -18.62
N CYS A 53 6.61 14.39 -17.49
CA CYS A 53 7.87 15.13 -17.44
C CYS A 53 8.94 14.51 -18.34
N LEU A 54 9.10 13.18 -18.29
CA LEU A 54 10.10 12.47 -19.10
C LEU A 54 9.80 12.53 -20.60
N VAL A 55 8.54 12.33 -21.00
CA VAL A 55 8.13 12.45 -22.42
C VAL A 55 8.34 13.86 -22.93
N LEU A 56 7.99 14.88 -22.15
CA LEU A 56 8.21 16.27 -22.54
C LEU A 56 9.70 16.61 -22.69
N MET A 57 10.56 16.09 -21.82
CA MET A 57 12.01 16.28 -21.95
C MET A 57 12.57 15.57 -23.21
N VAL A 58 12.12 14.36 -23.51
CA VAL A 58 12.58 13.60 -24.70
C VAL A 58 12.00 14.16 -26.01
N ALA A 59 10.80 14.74 -25.98
CA ALA A 59 10.12 15.28 -27.16
C ALA A 59 10.66 16.64 -27.62
N VAL A 60 11.42 17.35 -26.79
CA VAL A 60 12.07 18.60 -27.16
C VAL A 60 13.40 18.26 -27.85
N PRO A 61 13.58 18.59 -29.14
CA PRO A 61 14.84 18.39 -29.83
C PRO A 61 15.96 19.13 -29.08
N SER A 62 17.09 18.49 -28.86
CA SER A 62 18.27 19.18 -28.35
C SER A 62 18.85 20.08 -29.45
N ASP A 63 18.92 21.38 -29.19
CA ASP A 63 19.59 22.35 -30.07
C ASP A 63 21.12 22.33 -29.88
N ALA A 64 21.62 21.55 -28.91
CA ALA A 64 23.01 21.47 -28.52
C ALA A 64 23.75 20.35 -29.26
N THR A 65 24.99 20.63 -29.71
CA THR A 65 25.93 19.56 -30.06
C THR A 65 26.20 18.76 -28.78
N PRO A 66 26.01 17.42 -28.76
CA PRO A 66 26.21 16.65 -27.56
C PRO A 66 27.69 16.73 -27.16
N THR A 67 27.99 17.51 -26.13
CA THR A 67 29.21 17.28 -25.35
C THR A 67 29.07 15.89 -24.76
N ILE A 68 30.09 15.04 -24.91
CA ILE A 68 30.10 13.57 -24.75
C ILE A 68 29.46 13.02 -23.44
N ASP A 69 29.13 13.86 -22.46
CA ASP A 69 28.48 13.48 -21.20
C ASP A 69 26.94 13.32 -21.28
N TYR A 70 26.20 14.22 -21.93
CA TYR A 70 24.71 14.19 -21.90
C TYR A 70 24.09 13.01 -22.65
N ALA A 71 24.76 12.50 -23.69
CA ALA A 71 24.30 11.30 -24.39
C ALA A 71 24.30 10.05 -23.48
N ALA A 72 25.25 9.98 -22.53
CA ALA A 72 25.27 8.93 -21.52
C ALA A 72 24.12 9.10 -20.51
N TYR A 73 23.87 10.34 -20.05
CA TYR A 73 22.73 10.64 -19.18
C TYR A 73 21.38 10.31 -19.81
N GLU A 74 21.15 10.67 -21.06
CA GLU A 74 19.95 10.29 -21.81
C GLU A 74 19.79 8.76 -21.87
N THR A 75 20.89 8.04 -22.14
CA THR A 75 20.88 6.57 -22.13
C THR A 75 20.48 6.02 -20.75
N TYR A 76 21.03 6.58 -19.66
CA TYR A 76 20.64 6.19 -18.31
C TYR A 76 19.17 6.50 -17.99
N LEU A 77 18.64 7.64 -18.45
CA LEU A 77 17.24 7.99 -18.29
C LEU A 77 16.31 7.05 -19.07
N VAL A 78 16.68 6.67 -20.29
CA VAL A 78 15.93 5.68 -21.09
C VAL A 78 15.95 4.31 -20.41
N ILE A 79 17.10 3.87 -19.91
CA ILE A 79 17.22 2.61 -19.14
C ILE A 79 16.35 2.69 -17.88
N ALA A 80 16.45 3.76 -17.11
CA ALA A 80 15.66 3.96 -15.89
C ALA A 80 14.15 3.95 -16.20
N LEU A 81 13.73 4.61 -17.28
CA LEU A 81 12.34 4.58 -17.75
C LEU A 81 11.90 3.16 -18.13
N GLY A 82 12.73 2.43 -18.89
CA GLY A 82 12.46 1.03 -19.27
C GLY A 82 12.30 0.11 -18.05
N VAL A 83 13.21 0.23 -17.07
CA VAL A 83 13.11 -0.50 -15.80
C VAL A 83 11.86 -0.11 -15.03
N HIS A 84 11.56 1.19 -14.95
CA HIS A 84 10.38 1.69 -14.25
C HIS A 84 9.08 1.16 -14.88
N LEU A 85 8.97 1.15 -16.21
CA LEU A 85 7.83 0.60 -16.94
C LEU A 85 7.68 -0.91 -16.72
N ALA A 86 8.78 -1.67 -16.76
CA ALA A 86 8.77 -3.10 -16.50
C ALA A 86 8.31 -3.43 -15.07
N VAL A 87 8.83 -2.72 -14.08
CA VAL A 87 8.44 -2.87 -12.66
C VAL A 87 6.98 -2.47 -12.47
N THR A 88 6.52 -1.38 -13.10
CA THR A 88 5.12 -0.93 -13.04
C THR A 88 4.19 -1.99 -13.65
N ALA A 89 4.56 -2.59 -14.78
CA ALA A 89 3.76 -3.64 -15.41
C ALA A 89 3.64 -4.87 -14.50
N LEU A 90 4.75 -5.30 -13.87
CA LEU A 90 4.73 -6.40 -12.89
C LEU A 90 3.91 -6.04 -11.65
N LEU A 91 4.03 -4.81 -11.12
CA LEU A 91 3.23 -4.31 -10.01
C LEU A 91 1.74 -4.39 -10.32
N LEU A 92 1.30 -3.88 -11.48
CA LEU A 92 -0.10 -3.89 -11.89
C LEU A 92 -0.62 -5.31 -12.11
N TYR A 93 0.19 -6.20 -12.70
CA TYR A 93 -0.18 -7.60 -12.86
C TYR A 93 -0.34 -8.30 -11.51
N ALA A 94 0.59 -8.08 -10.58
CA ALA A 94 0.52 -8.60 -9.22
C ALA A 94 -0.69 -8.06 -8.46
N TRP A 95 -0.96 -6.76 -8.59
CA TRP A 95 -2.11 -6.09 -8.00
C TRP A 95 -3.42 -6.68 -8.50
N TYR A 96 -3.63 -6.69 -9.81
CA TYR A 96 -4.84 -7.22 -10.43
C TYR A 96 -5.06 -8.69 -10.06
N SER A 97 -4.00 -9.50 -10.08
CA SER A 97 -4.05 -10.91 -9.66
C SER A 97 -4.44 -11.05 -8.18
N CYS A 98 -3.85 -10.24 -7.30
CA CYS A 98 -4.11 -10.29 -5.86
C CYS A 98 -5.55 -9.91 -5.52
N GLU A 99 -6.09 -8.87 -6.16
CA GLU A 99 -7.47 -8.41 -5.95
C GLU A 99 -8.50 -9.34 -6.59
N SER A 100 -8.21 -9.89 -7.77
CA SER A 100 -9.12 -10.82 -8.46
C SER A 100 -9.22 -12.17 -7.76
N CYS A 101 -8.16 -12.56 -7.03
CA CYS A 101 -8.12 -13.82 -6.32
C CYS A 101 -9.20 -13.90 -5.23
N ASP A 102 -9.93 -15.01 -5.19
CA ASP A 102 -10.70 -15.39 -4.00
C ASP A 102 -9.78 -16.14 -3.02
N PRO A 103 -9.30 -15.51 -1.93
CA PRO A 103 -8.40 -16.12 -0.96
C PRO A 103 -9.08 -17.18 -0.07
N GLY A 104 -10.41 -17.30 -0.09
CA GLY A 104 -11.18 -18.29 0.66
C GLY A 104 -11.61 -19.50 -0.17
N ASP A 105 -11.40 -19.45 -1.49
CA ASP A 105 -11.74 -20.55 -2.39
C ASP A 105 -10.67 -21.65 -2.34
N THR A 106 -11.07 -22.84 -1.87
CA THR A 106 -10.26 -24.06 -1.74
C THR A 106 -10.42 -25.01 -2.92
N GLU A 107 -11.37 -24.81 -3.83
CA GLU A 107 -11.60 -25.72 -4.96
C GLU A 107 -10.52 -25.56 -6.04
N THR A 108 -9.97 -24.35 -6.16
CA THR A 108 -8.94 -24.01 -7.16
C THR A 108 -7.50 -24.08 -6.61
N ASP A 109 -7.25 -24.82 -5.52
CA ASP A 109 -5.90 -25.05 -4.97
C ASP A 109 -4.94 -25.77 -5.95
N LYS A 110 -5.43 -26.21 -7.11
CA LYS A 110 -4.65 -26.76 -8.24
C LYS A 110 -4.19 -25.71 -9.26
N ALA A 111 -4.50 -24.42 -9.06
CA ALA A 111 -4.06 -23.35 -9.94
C ALA A 111 -2.53 -23.23 -9.98
N THR A 112 -1.99 -22.72 -11.09
CA THR A 112 -0.55 -22.51 -11.24
C THR A 112 -0.04 -21.53 -10.17
N PRO A 113 1.03 -21.89 -9.44
CA PRO A 113 1.59 -21.03 -8.40
C PRO A 113 2.14 -19.72 -8.99
N TRP A 114 1.96 -18.63 -8.26
CA TRP A 114 2.44 -17.29 -8.66
C TRP A 114 3.95 -17.30 -8.84
N LEU A 115 4.40 -17.19 -10.10
CA LEU A 115 5.82 -17.25 -10.48
C LEU A 115 6.53 -18.51 -9.93
N GLY A 116 5.82 -19.64 -9.82
CA GLY A 116 6.38 -20.88 -9.27
C GLY A 116 6.49 -20.92 -7.74
N ILE A 117 6.08 -19.86 -7.03
CA ILE A 117 6.20 -19.77 -5.57
C ILE A 117 5.11 -20.59 -4.90
N VAL A 118 5.52 -21.62 -4.16
CA VAL A 118 4.62 -22.46 -3.35
C VAL A 118 4.91 -22.23 -1.87
N LEU A 119 3.90 -21.79 -1.14
CA LEU A 119 4.00 -21.57 0.31
C LEU A 119 3.64 -22.85 1.07
N SER A 120 4.54 -23.33 1.92
CA SER A 120 4.38 -24.55 2.71
C SER A 120 4.81 -24.36 4.17
N GLY A 121 4.32 -25.23 5.04
CA GLY A 121 4.65 -25.26 6.47
C GLY A 121 3.51 -24.81 7.40
N PRO A 122 3.69 -25.00 8.72
CA PRO A 122 2.59 -24.94 9.70
C PRO A 122 1.86 -23.59 9.79
N ARG A 123 2.53 -22.49 9.40
CA ARG A 123 1.91 -21.16 9.33
C ARG A 123 0.75 -21.15 8.33
N TRP A 124 0.96 -21.74 7.16
CA TRP A 124 0.06 -21.64 6.00
C TRP A 124 -1.10 -22.62 6.05
N GLU A 125 -1.06 -23.61 6.94
CA GLU A 125 -2.12 -24.59 7.16
C GLU A 125 -3.23 -24.06 8.08
N LYS A 126 -2.95 -22.99 8.82
CA LYS A 126 -3.91 -22.39 9.75
C LYS A 126 -4.96 -21.59 9.00
N THR A 127 -6.21 -21.89 9.27
CA THR A 127 -7.36 -21.25 8.65
C THR A 127 -8.08 -20.34 9.64
N LYS A 128 -8.48 -19.13 9.22
CA LYS A 128 -9.09 -18.12 10.10
C LYS A 128 -10.30 -17.45 9.44
N TYR A 129 -11.28 -17.04 10.25
CA TYR A 129 -12.46 -16.33 9.76
C TYR A 129 -12.22 -14.82 9.70
N CYS A 130 -12.50 -14.22 8.55
CA CYS A 130 -12.49 -12.77 8.39
C CYS A 130 -13.91 -12.22 8.48
N ALA A 131 -14.20 -11.44 9.52
CA ALA A 131 -15.52 -10.82 9.72
C ALA A 131 -15.85 -9.74 8.67
N VAL A 132 -14.84 -9.12 8.04
CA VAL A 132 -15.05 -8.12 6.97
C VAL A 132 -15.48 -8.81 5.67
N CYS A 133 -14.77 -9.86 5.27
CA CYS A 133 -15.10 -10.63 4.06
C CYS A 133 -16.25 -11.63 4.27
N ARG A 134 -16.51 -11.99 5.53
CA ARG A 134 -17.49 -13.00 5.98
C ARG A 134 -17.29 -14.37 5.36
N LYS A 135 -16.02 -14.76 5.33
CA LYS A 135 -15.59 -16.09 4.90
C LYS A 135 -14.33 -16.49 5.64
N THR A 136 -14.04 -17.77 5.52
CA THR A 136 -12.86 -18.40 6.08
C THR A 136 -11.71 -18.33 5.08
N ILE A 137 -10.51 -18.02 5.56
CA ILE A 137 -9.31 -17.78 4.75
C ILE A 137 -8.19 -18.74 5.18
N PRO A 138 -7.79 -19.68 4.30
CA PRO A 138 -6.61 -20.52 4.51
C PRO A 138 -5.31 -19.70 4.57
N GLY A 139 -4.47 -19.98 5.56
CA GLY A 139 -3.21 -19.26 5.79
C GLY A 139 -3.40 -17.75 5.93
N MET A 140 -4.51 -17.31 6.54
CA MET A 140 -4.84 -15.89 6.65
C MET A 140 -3.72 -15.09 7.31
N ASP A 141 -3.28 -14.04 6.60
CA ASP A 141 -2.31 -13.07 7.09
C ASP A 141 -3.01 -11.82 7.62
N HIS A 142 -3.84 -11.15 6.81
CA HIS A 142 -4.64 -10.00 7.24
C HIS A 142 -5.76 -9.69 6.24
N HIS A 143 -6.66 -8.77 6.59
CA HIS A 143 -7.54 -8.11 5.62
C HIS A 143 -6.86 -6.81 5.19
N CYS A 144 -6.52 -6.69 3.91
CA CYS A 144 -5.87 -5.49 3.37
C CYS A 144 -6.95 -4.53 2.86
N THR A 145 -7.08 -3.38 3.51
CA THR A 145 -8.02 -2.35 3.07
C THR A 145 -7.58 -1.75 1.73
N TRP A 146 -6.27 -1.59 1.49
CA TRP A 146 -5.70 -1.06 0.24
C TRP A 146 -5.97 -1.91 -1.01
N LEU A 147 -6.19 -3.22 -0.83
CA LEU A 147 -6.56 -4.18 -1.88
C LEU A 147 -8.04 -4.61 -1.78
N ASN A 148 -8.73 -4.11 -0.76
CA ASN A 148 -10.11 -4.45 -0.41
C ASN A 148 -10.40 -5.97 -0.38
N THR A 149 -9.42 -6.79 -0.02
CA THR A 149 -9.52 -8.25 0.04
C THR A 149 -8.65 -8.82 1.17
N CYS A 150 -8.87 -10.08 1.53
CA CYS A 150 -7.95 -10.76 2.45
C CYS A 150 -6.66 -11.14 1.73
N VAL A 151 -5.55 -11.03 2.44
CA VAL A 151 -4.27 -11.66 2.08
C VAL A 151 -4.15 -12.95 2.88
N GLY A 152 -4.08 -14.07 2.16
CA GLY A 152 -3.93 -15.42 2.72
C GLY A 152 -2.96 -16.23 1.87
N LYS A 153 -2.84 -17.55 2.13
CA LYS A 153 -1.85 -18.42 1.47
C LYS A 153 -1.85 -18.28 -0.06
N LYS A 154 -3.05 -18.22 -0.66
CA LYS A 154 -3.26 -18.24 -2.11
C LYS A 154 -2.78 -16.99 -2.85
N ASN A 155 -2.88 -15.82 -2.21
CA ASN A 155 -2.53 -14.53 -2.83
C ASN A 155 -1.39 -13.78 -2.12
N TYR A 156 -0.76 -14.39 -1.11
CA TYR A 156 0.37 -13.81 -0.39
C TYR A 156 1.59 -13.56 -1.29
N PRO A 157 1.98 -14.45 -2.23
CA PRO A 157 3.10 -14.18 -3.14
C PRO A 157 2.88 -12.94 -4.03
N GLN A 158 1.64 -12.75 -4.52
CA GLN A 158 1.23 -11.55 -5.26
C GLN A 158 1.37 -10.32 -4.38
N PHE A 159 0.81 -10.35 -3.16
CA PHE A 159 0.92 -9.26 -2.20
C PHE A 159 2.39 -8.89 -1.90
N PHE A 160 3.25 -9.89 -1.72
CA PHE A 160 4.67 -9.66 -1.47
C PHE A 160 5.39 -9.08 -2.69
N THR A 161 5.00 -9.51 -3.90
CA THR A 161 5.47 -8.93 -5.17
C THR A 161 5.06 -7.46 -5.28
N ILE A 162 3.83 -7.11 -4.90
CA ILE A 162 3.35 -5.71 -4.84
C ILE A 162 4.24 -4.89 -3.89
N ALA A 163 4.58 -5.42 -2.72
CA ALA A 163 5.44 -4.73 -1.76
C ALA A 163 6.85 -4.47 -2.31
N ILE A 164 7.48 -5.48 -2.92
CA ILE A 164 8.82 -5.35 -3.52
C ILE A 164 8.79 -4.38 -4.69
N CYS A 165 7.88 -4.58 -5.65
CA CYS A 165 7.79 -3.72 -6.83
C CYS A 165 7.46 -2.27 -6.45
N GLY A 166 6.61 -2.04 -5.43
CA GLY A 166 6.34 -0.72 -4.89
C GLY A 166 7.61 -0.04 -4.37
N VAL A 167 8.42 -0.72 -3.55
CA VAL A 167 9.71 -0.18 -3.08
C VAL A 167 10.62 0.18 -4.25
N VAL A 168 10.83 -0.75 -5.19
CA VAL A 168 11.73 -0.53 -6.33
C VAL A 168 11.25 0.63 -7.21
N GLN A 169 9.95 0.67 -7.51
CA GLN A 169 9.34 1.71 -8.34
C GLN A 169 9.51 3.10 -7.70
N PHE A 170 9.07 3.28 -6.46
CA PHE A 170 9.13 4.60 -5.81
C PHE A 170 10.56 5.02 -5.46
N LEU A 171 11.47 4.06 -5.19
CA LEU A 171 12.88 4.37 -5.02
C LEU A 171 13.48 4.90 -6.33
N LEU A 172 13.27 4.19 -7.45
CA LEU A 172 13.75 4.62 -8.76
C LEU A 172 13.17 5.98 -9.15
N GLN A 173 11.87 6.18 -8.92
CA GLN A 173 11.18 7.46 -9.18
C GLN A 173 11.79 8.61 -8.35
N CYS A 174 12.11 8.39 -7.07
CA CYS A 174 12.78 9.38 -6.24
C CYS A 174 14.20 9.68 -6.75
N LEU A 175 14.98 8.66 -7.08
CA LEU A 175 16.36 8.82 -7.56
C LEU A 175 16.42 9.59 -8.88
N VAL A 176 15.54 9.24 -9.85
CA VAL A 176 15.44 9.96 -11.13
C VAL A 176 15.02 11.41 -10.90
N THR A 177 14.02 11.65 -10.04
CA THR A 177 13.56 13.01 -9.73
C THR A 177 14.68 13.85 -9.10
N ILE A 178 15.43 13.28 -8.15
CA ILE A 178 16.59 13.94 -7.53
C ILE A 178 17.68 14.23 -8.57
N ALA A 179 18.01 13.27 -9.44
CA ALA A 179 19.03 13.45 -10.47
C ALA A 179 18.67 14.58 -11.46
N LEU A 180 17.42 14.62 -11.93
CA LEU A 180 16.94 15.68 -12.84
C LEU A 180 16.94 17.05 -12.17
N LEU A 181 16.53 17.15 -10.90
CA LEU A 181 16.50 18.42 -10.17
C LEU A 181 17.90 18.90 -9.77
N ALA A 182 18.82 17.99 -9.44
CA ALA A 182 20.17 18.33 -9.02
C ALA A 182 20.98 19.00 -10.15
N ASP A 183 20.73 18.62 -11.40
CA ASP A 183 21.45 19.14 -12.57
C ASP A 183 20.57 20.04 -13.46
N TRP A 184 19.52 20.62 -12.88
CA TRP A 184 18.44 21.27 -13.62
C TRP A 184 18.90 22.37 -14.59
N ILE A 185 19.86 23.20 -14.16
CA ILE A 185 20.36 24.33 -14.96
C ILE A 185 20.94 23.83 -16.28
N HIS A 186 21.68 22.73 -16.23
CA HIS A 186 22.28 22.17 -17.43
C HIS A 186 21.25 21.46 -18.31
N TRP A 187 20.31 20.72 -17.72
CA TRP A 187 19.18 20.16 -18.47
C TRP A 187 18.36 21.22 -19.19
N GLN A 188 18.09 22.35 -18.53
CA GLN A 188 17.39 23.48 -19.12
C GLN A 188 18.17 24.09 -20.30
N ALA A 189 19.49 24.23 -20.18
CA ALA A 189 20.34 24.75 -21.25
C ALA A 189 20.44 23.76 -22.43
N TYR A 190 20.60 22.47 -22.14
CA TYR A 190 20.77 21.40 -23.12
C TYR A 190 19.52 21.20 -24.00
N TYR A 191 18.34 21.21 -23.40
CA TYR A 191 17.06 21.12 -24.11
C TYR A 191 16.50 22.47 -24.56
N GLY A 192 17.20 23.59 -24.34
CA GLY A 192 16.72 24.91 -24.74
C GLY A 192 15.34 25.29 -24.18
N LEU A 193 15.02 24.87 -22.95
CA LEU A 193 13.67 25.01 -22.41
C LEU A 193 13.30 26.48 -22.17
N SER A 194 12.12 26.89 -22.64
CA SER A 194 11.55 28.20 -22.26
C SER A 194 11.34 28.29 -20.74
N ALA A 195 11.38 29.50 -20.18
CA ALA A 195 11.18 29.71 -18.74
C ALA A 195 9.86 29.12 -18.23
N THR A 196 8.79 29.24 -19.02
CA THR A 196 7.46 28.69 -18.69
C THR A 196 7.48 27.16 -18.66
N LEU A 197 8.08 26.51 -19.66
CA LEU A 197 8.16 25.05 -19.73
C LEU A 197 9.08 24.50 -18.63
N SER A 198 10.22 25.16 -18.37
CA SER A 198 11.13 24.82 -17.29
C SER A 198 10.40 24.83 -15.93
N LEU A 199 9.66 25.89 -15.63
CA LEU A 199 8.87 25.99 -14.40
C LEU A 199 7.80 24.88 -14.32
N ALA A 200 7.09 24.62 -15.41
CA ALA A 200 6.06 23.58 -15.45
C ALA A 200 6.62 22.19 -15.15
N LEU A 201 7.78 21.85 -15.70
CA LEU A 201 8.46 20.57 -15.46
C LEU A 201 8.99 20.47 -14.01
N GLN A 202 9.54 21.53 -13.44
CA GLN A 202 9.95 21.55 -12.03
C GLN A 202 8.75 21.33 -11.09
N ILE A 203 7.60 21.97 -11.37
CA ILE A 203 6.37 21.76 -10.60
C ILE A 203 5.90 20.29 -10.75
N GLY A 204 5.95 19.73 -11.95
CA GLY A 204 5.61 18.33 -12.21
C GLY A 204 6.49 17.35 -11.43
N LEU A 205 7.81 17.55 -11.46
CA LEU A 205 8.78 16.77 -10.70
C LEU A 205 8.61 16.94 -9.18
N GLY A 206 8.30 18.16 -8.72
CA GLY A 206 7.99 18.44 -7.32
C GLY A 206 6.73 17.71 -6.86
N ALA A 207 5.65 17.76 -7.64
CA ALA A 207 4.41 17.04 -7.35
C ALA A 207 4.63 15.51 -7.33
N CYS A 208 5.43 15.01 -8.28
CA CYS A 208 5.89 13.61 -8.30
C CYS A 208 6.62 13.22 -7.00
N ALA A 209 7.54 14.06 -6.51
CA ALA A 209 8.29 13.80 -5.27
C ALA A 209 7.38 13.79 -4.02
N VAL A 210 6.42 14.72 -3.94
CA VAL A 210 5.46 14.83 -2.83
C VAL A 210 4.63 13.56 -2.65
N VAL A 211 4.33 12.84 -3.73
CA VAL A 211 3.62 11.55 -3.68
C VAL A 211 4.60 10.39 -3.49
N SER A 212 5.71 10.39 -4.22
CA SER A 212 6.64 9.25 -4.26
C SER A 212 7.35 8.99 -2.94
N VAL A 213 7.74 10.04 -2.21
CA VAL A 213 8.49 9.90 -0.94
C VAL A 213 7.63 9.23 0.16
N PRO A 214 6.39 9.68 0.45
CA PRO A 214 5.51 8.98 1.38
C PRO A 214 5.19 7.55 0.95
N CYS A 215 4.95 7.31 -0.34
CA CYS A 215 4.72 5.97 -0.87
C CYS A 215 5.94 5.07 -0.67
N LEU A 216 7.16 5.55 -0.92
CA LEU A 216 8.39 4.81 -0.67
C LEU A 216 8.49 4.41 0.80
N ILE A 217 8.28 5.36 1.73
CA ILE A 217 8.34 5.07 3.18
C ILE A 217 7.30 4.01 3.56
N MET A 218 6.08 4.12 3.05
CA MET A 218 4.99 3.18 3.33
C MET A 218 5.33 1.76 2.83
N TYR A 219 5.72 1.62 1.56
CA TYR A 219 6.08 0.33 0.96
C TYR A 219 7.33 -0.27 1.61
N PHE A 220 8.33 0.56 1.92
CA PHE A 220 9.55 0.11 2.58
C PHE A 220 9.25 -0.43 3.99
N THR A 221 8.46 0.31 4.77
CA THR A 221 8.04 -0.13 6.11
C THR A 221 7.25 -1.43 6.04
N LEU A 222 6.33 -1.55 5.07
CA LEU A 222 5.55 -2.77 4.85
C LEU A 222 6.48 -3.96 4.52
N LEU A 223 7.42 -3.78 3.60
CA LEU A 223 8.35 -4.83 3.18
C LEU A 223 9.22 -5.28 4.36
N VAL A 224 9.83 -4.34 5.09
CA VAL A 224 10.65 -4.65 6.27
C VAL A 224 9.84 -5.38 7.33
N PHE A 225 8.61 -4.96 7.59
CA PHE A 225 7.73 -5.62 8.55
C PHE A 225 7.43 -7.06 8.13
N HIS A 226 7.08 -7.31 6.87
CA HIS A 226 6.80 -8.67 6.40
C HIS A 226 8.05 -9.55 6.33
N LEU A 227 9.23 -8.99 6.03
CA LEU A 227 10.51 -9.70 6.13
C LEU A 227 10.81 -10.11 7.58
N TYR A 228 10.58 -9.20 8.53
CA TYR A 228 10.72 -9.48 9.96
C TYR A 228 9.77 -10.60 10.41
N LEU A 229 8.50 -10.57 9.99
CA LEU A 229 7.55 -11.63 10.30
C LEU A 229 7.92 -12.97 9.67
N ALA A 230 8.44 -12.95 8.43
CA ALA A 230 8.93 -14.15 7.76
C ALA A 230 10.11 -14.77 8.52
N TRP A 231 11.04 -13.95 9.02
CA TRP A 231 12.16 -14.40 9.86
C TRP A 231 11.69 -15.05 11.16
N LEU A 232 10.62 -14.54 11.78
CA LEU A 232 10.01 -15.14 12.98
C LEU A 232 9.11 -16.35 12.69
N GLY A 233 8.77 -16.62 11.43
CA GLY A 233 7.83 -17.67 11.06
C GLY A 233 6.37 -17.37 11.43
N TYR A 234 5.99 -16.10 11.61
CA TYR A 234 4.62 -15.69 11.95
C TYR A 234 3.91 -14.99 10.79
N GLY A 235 2.57 -15.04 10.80
CA GLY A 235 1.74 -14.15 9.99
C GLY A 235 1.38 -12.87 10.75
N THR A 236 0.97 -11.84 10.02
CA THR A 236 0.57 -10.54 10.60
C THR A 236 -0.55 -10.70 11.62
N TYR A 237 -1.57 -11.51 11.30
CA TYR A 237 -2.66 -11.84 12.23
C TYR A 237 -2.13 -12.42 13.54
N ASP A 238 -1.20 -13.38 13.46
CA ASP A 238 -0.67 -14.07 14.64
C ASP A 238 0.17 -13.12 15.50
N TYR A 239 0.93 -12.22 14.85
CA TYR A 239 1.69 -11.18 15.53
C TYR A 239 0.78 -10.23 16.32
N TYR A 240 -0.27 -9.68 15.68
CA TYR A 240 -1.21 -8.78 16.35
C TYR A 240 -2.03 -9.47 17.44
N LEU A 241 -2.38 -10.74 17.25
CA LEU A 241 -3.09 -11.50 18.28
C LEU A 241 -2.23 -11.64 19.55
N LYS A 242 -0.96 -12.03 19.39
CA LYS A 242 0.01 -12.11 20.49
C LYS A 242 0.20 -10.77 21.20
N GLN A 243 0.34 -9.69 20.44
CA GLN A 243 0.51 -8.35 21.00
C GLN A 243 -0.73 -7.93 21.80
N ARG A 244 -1.93 -8.18 21.28
CA ARG A 244 -3.19 -7.88 21.98
C ARG A 244 -3.33 -8.68 23.27
N ASP A 245 -2.97 -9.95 23.25
CA ASP A 245 -3.04 -10.82 24.43
C ASP A 245 -2.01 -10.40 25.50
N ALA A 246 -0.80 -10.04 25.09
CA ALA A 246 0.21 -9.46 25.99
C ALA A 246 -0.27 -8.13 26.62
N GLN A 247 -0.90 -7.24 25.83
CA GLN A 247 -1.48 -6.00 26.37
C GLN A 247 -2.65 -6.27 27.33
N ARG A 248 -3.48 -7.27 27.06
CA ARG A 248 -4.58 -7.69 27.95
C ARG A 248 -4.03 -8.25 29.26
N ALA A 249 -2.98 -9.07 29.21
CA ALA A 249 -2.31 -9.58 30.39
C ALA A 249 -1.72 -8.43 31.24
N LYS A 250 -1.03 -7.47 30.61
CA LYS A 250 -0.51 -6.27 31.29
C LYS A 250 -1.63 -5.46 31.96
N ARG A 251 -2.75 -5.23 31.27
CA ARG A 251 -3.91 -4.53 31.84
C ARG A 251 -4.54 -5.27 33.03
N ARG A 252 -4.62 -6.61 32.98
CA ARG A 252 -5.12 -7.43 34.10
C ARG A 252 -4.21 -7.29 35.33
N LEU A 253 -2.89 -7.37 35.14
CA LEU A 253 -1.93 -7.19 36.22
C LEU A 253 -2.02 -5.79 36.85
N GLN A 254 -2.14 -4.75 36.02
CA GLN A 254 -2.34 -3.38 36.50
C GLN A 254 -3.63 -3.24 37.30
N HIS A 255 -4.74 -3.80 36.79
CA HIS A 255 -6.02 -3.76 37.49
C HIS A 255 -5.98 -4.50 38.84
N SER A 256 -5.41 -5.71 38.88
CA SER A 256 -5.23 -6.47 40.12
C SER A 256 -4.37 -5.71 41.14
N ALA A 257 -3.26 -5.09 40.70
CA ALA A 257 -2.43 -4.27 41.58
C ALA A 257 -3.20 -3.05 42.13
N THR A 258 -3.99 -2.37 41.30
CA THR A 258 -4.84 -1.25 41.74
C THR A 258 -5.87 -1.69 42.78
N VAL A 259 -6.54 -2.84 42.55
CA VAL A 259 -7.54 -3.38 43.50
C VAL A 259 -6.87 -3.73 44.82
N GLU A 260 -5.70 -4.37 44.80
CA GLU A 260 -4.96 -4.72 46.01
C GLU A 260 -4.50 -3.47 46.79
N LEU A 261 -4.00 -2.44 46.10
CA LEU A 261 -3.59 -1.18 46.72
C LEU A 261 -4.79 -0.44 47.35
N THR A 262 -5.92 -0.44 46.65
CA THR A 262 -7.17 0.17 47.14
C THR A 262 -7.63 -0.54 48.39
N HIS A 263 -7.68 -1.88 48.38
CA HIS A 263 -8.05 -2.68 49.55
C HIS A 263 -7.13 -2.42 50.75
N LYS A 264 -5.81 -2.37 50.54
CA LYS A 264 -4.85 -2.06 51.61
C LYS A 264 -5.07 -0.67 52.20
N THR A 265 -5.36 0.32 51.37
CA THR A 265 -5.61 1.70 51.83
C THR A 265 -6.95 1.84 52.57
N THR A 266 -7.99 1.12 52.16
CA THR A 266 -9.32 1.20 52.81
C THR A 266 -9.44 0.40 54.11
N VAL A 267 -8.60 -0.62 54.29
CA VAL A 267 -8.64 -1.53 55.47
C VAL A 267 -7.51 -1.20 56.47
N ALA A 268 -6.63 -0.24 56.15
CA ALA A 268 -5.62 0.22 57.09
C ALA A 268 -6.31 0.89 58.31
N PRO A 269 -6.04 0.42 59.56
CA PRO A 269 -6.61 1.03 60.74
C PRO A 269 -6.07 2.46 60.92
N VAL A 270 -6.95 3.40 61.28
CA VAL A 270 -6.62 4.79 61.66
C VAL A 270 -5.79 4.80 62.94
#